data_AF-A0A7W3T859-F1
#
_entry.id   AF-A0A7W3T859-F1
#
_cell.length_a   1.000
_cell.length_b   1.000
_cell.length_c   1.000
_cell.angle_alpha   90.00
_cell.angle_beta   90.00
_cell.angle_gamma   90.00
#
_symmetry.space_group_name_H-M   'P 1'
#
loop_
_entity.id
_entity.type
_entity.pdbx_description
1 polymer ?
#
loop_
_entity_poly.entity_id
_entity_poly.type
_entity_poly.pdbx_seq_one_letter_code
_entity_poly.pdbx_strand_id
1 'polypeptide(L)'
;MIKPALLRGWDDRETVRYGITPPQAVVLGPVDGPTESFLSLLDGTRGMTTLRRAAARLGLRPDAADRLTARLASLGLVEDAVAERRAAAEVDERLRPDLATLSLLCREPGGARRRLAARRSARVRVVGAGRVGAAVAAVLSGAGIGDVEVVDGGTVESRDVSAAGFAPEHVGRRRNAAAASLVRRLRPRG
;
A
#
# COMPACT_ATOMS: atom_id res chain seq x y z
N MET A 1 -7.98 -6.31 12.30
CA MET A 1 -7.04 -7.33 11.82
C MET A 1 -5.64 -6.78 11.92
N ILE A 2 -4.63 -7.61 12.17
CA ILE A 2 -3.24 -7.20 11.98
C ILE A 2 -3.05 -6.89 10.49
N LYS A 3 -2.37 -5.78 10.19
CA LYS A 3 -2.15 -5.35 8.81
C LYS A 3 -1.40 -6.45 8.04
N PRO A 4 -1.95 -6.95 6.92
CA PRO A 4 -1.37 -8.09 6.22
C PRO A 4 -0.02 -7.76 5.55
N ALA A 5 0.23 -6.47 5.31
CA ALA A 5 1.50 -5.98 4.78
C ALA A 5 2.64 -5.99 5.82
N LEU A 6 2.33 -6.20 7.11
CA LEU A 6 3.33 -6.39 8.15
C LEU A 6 3.78 -7.84 8.15
N LEU A 7 5.02 -8.05 7.73
CA LEU A 7 5.67 -9.35 7.88
C LEU A 7 5.91 -9.63 9.36
N ARG A 8 5.51 -10.82 9.80
CA ARG A 8 5.69 -11.30 11.17
C ARG A 8 6.93 -12.18 11.24
N GLY A 9 7.79 -11.91 12.20
CA GLY A 9 8.98 -12.70 12.51
C GLY A 9 9.18 -12.86 14.01
N TRP A 10 10.13 -13.70 14.39
CA TRP A 10 10.55 -13.89 15.78
C TRP A 10 12.00 -13.44 15.93
N ASP A 11 12.25 -12.58 16.91
CA ASP A 11 13.61 -12.18 17.28
C ASP A 11 14.24 -13.21 18.22
N ASP A 12 13.42 -13.81 19.08
CA ASP A 12 13.76 -14.91 19.99
C ASP A 12 12.51 -15.79 20.28
N ARG A 13 12.54 -16.62 21.33
CA ARG A 13 11.43 -17.53 21.66
C ARG A 13 10.16 -16.84 22.20
N GLU A 14 10.29 -15.62 22.73
CA GLU A 14 9.19 -14.90 23.39
C GLU A 14 8.97 -13.51 22.78
N THR A 15 9.79 -13.10 21.81
CA THR A 15 9.73 -11.77 21.21
C THR A 15 9.33 -11.85 19.74
N VAL A 16 8.11 -11.38 19.44
CA VAL A 16 7.58 -11.29 18.07
C VAL A 16 7.81 -9.90 17.49
N ARG A 17 8.24 -9.85 16.23
CA ARG A 17 8.42 -8.64 15.44
C ARG A 17 7.35 -8.54 14.36
N TYR A 18 6.78 -7.35 14.19
CA TYR A 18 5.92 -6.97 13.09
C TYR A 18 6.58 -5.87 12.27
N GLY A 19 6.91 -6.15 11.00
CA GLY A 19 7.62 -5.25 10.09
C GLY A 19 9.13 -5.58 9.99
N ILE A 20 9.72 -5.29 8.82
CA ILE A 20 11.14 -5.56 8.55
C ILE A 20 12.03 -4.33 8.84
N THR A 21 11.55 -3.13 8.49
CA THR A 21 12.37 -1.91 8.55
C THR A 21 12.29 -1.26 9.94
N PRO A 22 13.43 -0.91 10.58
CA PRO A 22 13.44 -0.42 11.97
C PRO A 22 12.47 0.73 12.30
N PRO A 23 12.25 1.74 11.41
CA PRO A 23 11.31 2.82 11.71
C PRO A 23 9.84 2.39 11.78
N GLN A 24 9.52 1.22 11.22
CA GLN A 24 8.16 0.70 11.07
C GLN A 24 7.95 -0.63 11.80
N ALA A 25 9.04 -1.23 12.29
CA ALA A 25 9.00 -2.49 13.01
C ALA A 25 8.53 -2.27 14.45
N VAL A 26 7.59 -3.09 14.90
CA VAL A 26 7.17 -3.13 16.30
C VAL A 26 7.55 -4.48 16.87
N VAL A 27 8.25 -4.44 18.00
CA VAL A 27 8.69 -5.62 18.74
C VAL A 27 7.80 -5.77 19.97
N LEU A 28 7.21 -6.95 20.15
CA LEU A 28 6.35 -7.30 21.28
C LEU A 28 6.97 -8.48 22.02
N GLY A 29 7.25 -8.32 23.31
CA GLY A 29 7.76 -9.37 24.17
C GLY A 29 7.60 -9.00 25.65
N PRO A 30 7.53 -9.99 26.56
CA PRO A 30 7.41 -11.42 26.26
C PRO A 30 5.99 -11.78 25.77
N VAL A 31 5.89 -12.74 24.85
CA VAL A 31 4.64 -13.29 24.28
C VAL A 31 4.61 -14.78 24.56
N ASP A 32 3.66 -15.19 25.41
CA ASP A 32 3.41 -16.60 25.71
C ASP A 32 2.56 -17.28 24.62
N GLY A 33 2.50 -18.62 24.65
CA GLY A 33 1.75 -19.41 23.66
C GLY A 33 0.25 -19.04 23.55
N PRO A 34 -0.48 -18.79 24.65
CA PRO A 34 -1.85 -18.28 24.60
C PRO A 34 -1.97 -16.92 23.89
N THR A 35 -1.09 -15.96 24.20
CA THR A 35 -1.09 -14.65 23.54
C THR A 35 -0.76 -14.78 22.07
N GLU A 36 0.21 -15.62 21.72
CA GLU A 36 0.58 -15.90 20.33
C GLU A 36 -0.60 -16.49 19.53
N SER A 37 -1.28 -17.48 20.11
CA SER A 37 -2.46 -18.10 19.52
C SER A 37 -3.55 -17.05 19.29
N PHE A 38 -3.75 -16.14 20.26
CA PHE A 38 -4.71 -15.05 20.13
C PHE A 38 -4.33 -14.05 19.03
N LEU A 39 -3.07 -13.64 18.93
CA LEU A 39 -2.58 -12.72 17.88
C LEU A 39 -2.85 -13.29 16.49
N SER A 40 -2.74 -14.61 16.32
CA SER A 40 -3.02 -15.30 15.05
C SER A 40 -4.51 -15.30 14.67
N LEU A 41 -5.42 -15.03 15.61
CA LEU A 41 -6.86 -14.90 15.34
C LEU A 41 -7.26 -13.50 14.83
N LEU A 42 -6.36 -12.52 14.91
CA LEU A 42 -6.58 -11.15 14.43
C LEU A 42 -6.41 -11.05 12.90
N ASP A 43 -6.92 -12.01 12.16
CA ASP A 43 -6.86 -12.10 10.69
C ASP A 43 -7.95 -11.27 9.96
N GLY A 44 -8.90 -10.69 10.71
CA GLY A 44 -10.00 -9.89 10.15
C GLY A 44 -11.25 -10.65 9.76
N THR A 45 -11.33 -11.93 10.10
CA THR A 45 -12.53 -12.77 9.94
C THR A 45 -13.42 -12.74 11.18
N ARG A 46 -12.91 -12.25 12.33
CA ARG A 46 -13.60 -12.26 13.63
C ARG A 46 -13.83 -10.86 14.17
N GLY A 47 -15.05 -10.60 14.64
CA GLY A 47 -15.39 -9.40 15.43
C GLY A 47 -15.00 -9.54 16.90
N MET A 48 -15.03 -8.42 17.65
CA MET A 48 -14.55 -8.35 19.02
C MET A 48 -15.24 -9.34 19.98
N THR A 49 -16.56 -9.54 19.84
CA THR A 49 -17.31 -10.52 20.66
C THR A 49 -16.81 -11.96 20.48
N THR A 50 -16.38 -12.32 19.27
CA THR A 50 -15.82 -13.66 19.00
C THR A 50 -14.37 -13.76 19.49
N LEU A 51 -13.60 -12.68 19.36
CA LEU A 51 -12.22 -12.60 19.88
C LEU A 51 -12.18 -12.71 21.40
N ARG A 52 -13.07 -12.03 22.15
CA ARG A 52 -13.18 -12.17 23.62
C ARG A 52 -13.46 -13.61 24.05
N ARG A 53 -14.40 -14.28 23.38
CA ARG A 53 -14.71 -15.70 23.63
C ARG A 53 -13.55 -16.64 23.27
N ALA A 54 -12.75 -16.31 22.26
CA ALA A 54 -11.57 -17.08 21.92
C ALA A 54 -10.44 -16.87 22.95
N ALA A 55 -10.20 -15.63 23.38
CA ALA A 55 -9.23 -15.30 24.43
C ALA A 55 -9.52 -16.05 25.73
N ALA A 56 -10.79 -16.10 26.17
CA ALA A 56 -11.19 -16.87 27.34
C ALA A 56 -10.89 -18.38 27.19
N ARG A 57 -11.15 -18.96 26.02
CA ARG A 57 -10.83 -20.38 25.72
C ARG A 57 -9.33 -20.67 25.69
N LEU A 58 -8.51 -19.67 25.38
CA LEU A 58 -7.05 -19.74 25.43
C LEU A 58 -6.50 -19.51 26.85
N GLY A 59 -7.35 -19.25 27.85
CA GLY A 59 -6.93 -18.99 29.23
C GLY A 59 -6.40 -17.58 29.47
N LEU A 60 -6.61 -16.66 28.53
CA LEU A 60 -6.24 -15.25 28.71
C LEU A 60 -7.17 -14.56 29.71
N ARG A 61 -6.66 -13.51 30.35
CA ARG A 61 -7.44 -12.66 31.27
C ARG A 61 -8.70 -12.09 30.59
N PRO A 62 -9.80 -11.86 31.32
CA PRO A 62 -11.08 -11.41 30.75
C PRO A 62 -11.00 -10.15 29.88
N ASP A 63 -10.06 -9.25 30.18
CA ASP A 63 -9.82 -7.98 29.51
C ASP A 63 -8.62 -8.01 28.55
N ALA A 64 -7.95 -9.16 28.39
CA ALA A 64 -6.78 -9.31 27.54
C ALA A 64 -7.08 -8.99 26.07
N ALA A 65 -8.23 -9.47 25.54
CA ALA A 65 -8.60 -9.24 24.14
C ALA A 65 -8.72 -7.74 23.81
N ASP A 66 -9.42 -6.99 24.67
CA ASP A 66 -9.61 -5.55 24.51
C ASP A 66 -8.29 -4.80 24.70
N ARG A 67 -7.52 -5.09 25.76
CA ARG A 67 -6.23 -4.43 26.01
C ARG A 67 -5.21 -4.68 24.91
N LEU A 68 -5.06 -5.93 24.46
CA LEU A 68 -4.11 -6.28 23.40
C LEU A 68 -4.52 -5.60 22.09
N THR A 69 -5.79 -5.65 21.71
CA THR A 69 -6.25 -5.00 20.48
C THR A 69 -6.07 -3.48 20.54
N ALA A 70 -6.40 -2.85 21.67
CA ALA A 70 -6.19 -1.42 21.87
C ALA A 70 -4.71 -1.03 21.80
N ARG A 71 -3.82 -1.82 22.42
CA ARG A 71 -2.37 -1.59 22.36
C ARG A 71 -1.84 -1.75 20.94
N LEU A 72 -2.21 -2.81 20.23
CA LEU A 72 -1.85 -3.00 18.82
C LEU A 72 -2.37 -1.84 17.95
N ALA A 73 -3.57 -1.34 18.23
CA ALA A 73 -4.14 -0.20 17.52
C ALA A 73 -3.35 1.09 17.77
N SER A 74 -2.96 1.37 19.01
CA SER A 74 -2.10 2.52 19.34
C SER A 74 -0.71 2.44 18.68
N LEU A 75 -0.24 1.23 18.37
CA LEU A 75 1.01 0.97 17.66
C LEU A 75 0.83 0.95 16.14
N GLY A 76 -0.40 1.14 15.64
CA GLY A 76 -0.72 1.14 14.21
C GLY A 76 -0.65 -0.23 13.54
N LEU A 77 -0.64 -1.32 14.32
CA LEU A 77 -0.49 -2.70 13.83
C LEU A 77 -1.80 -3.32 13.34
N VAL A 78 -2.95 -2.79 13.79
CA VAL A 78 -4.26 -3.27 13.39
C VAL A 78 -5.03 -2.25 12.58
N GLU A 79 -5.83 -2.74 11.64
CA GLU A 79 -6.76 -1.98 10.81
C GLU A 79 -8.16 -2.61 10.91
N ASP A 80 -9.20 -1.83 10.61
CA ASP A 80 -10.55 -2.36 10.42
C ASP A 80 -10.60 -3.21 9.14
N ALA A 81 -10.88 -4.51 9.30
CA ALA A 81 -10.88 -5.46 8.20
C ALA A 81 -12.02 -5.23 7.20
N VAL A 82 -13.16 -4.70 7.64
CA VAL A 82 -14.29 -4.37 6.77
C VAL A 82 -13.95 -3.13 5.95
N ALA A 83 -13.39 -2.10 6.59
CA ALA A 83 -12.96 -0.89 5.90
C ALA A 83 -11.86 -1.19 4.87
N GLU A 84 -10.88 -2.04 5.22
CA GLU A 84 -9.79 -2.42 4.32
C GLU A 84 -10.30 -3.20 3.11
N ARG A 85 -11.20 -4.19 3.30
CA ARG A 85 -11.80 -4.93 2.18
C ARG A 85 -12.60 -4.03 1.24
N ARG A 86 -13.36 -3.07 1.80
CA ARG A 86 -14.08 -2.08 0.99
C ARG A 86 -13.12 -1.21 0.19
N ALA A 87 -12.07 -0.70 0.84
CA ALA A 87 -11.04 0.09 0.16
C ALA A 87 -10.34 -0.71 -0.95
N ALA A 88 -9.98 -1.96 -0.70
CA ALA A 88 -9.35 -2.83 -1.69
C ALA A 88 -10.27 -3.20 -2.87
N ALA A 89 -11.59 -3.16 -2.68
CA ALA A 89 -12.58 -3.36 -3.74
C ALA A 89 -12.79 -2.10 -4.60
N GLU A 90 -12.57 -0.91 -4.03
CA GLU A 90 -12.67 0.39 -4.72
C GLU A 90 -11.41 0.77 -5.51
N VAL A 91 -10.31 0.05 -5.30
CA VAL A 91 -8.99 0.35 -5.88
C VAL A 91 -8.65 -0.66 -6.98
N ASP A 92 -8.11 -0.18 -8.10
CA ASP A 92 -7.60 -1.04 -9.17
C ASP A 92 -6.63 -2.08 -8.62
N GLU A 93 -6.67 -3.30 -9.16
CA GLU A 93 -5.75 -4.38 -8.78
C GLU A 93 -4.27 -3.93 -8.77
N ARG A 94 -3.86 -3.13 -9.77
CA ARG A 94 -2.49 -2.64 -9.94
C ARG A 94 -2.05 -1.71 -8.81
N LEU A 95 -2.99 -1.09 -8.11
CA LEU A 95 -2.75 -0.18 -6.99
C LEU A 95 -2.88 -0.87 -5.63
N ARG A 96 -3.19 -2.17 -5.56
CA ARG A 96 -3.24 -2.89 -4.28
C ARG A 96 -1.90 -2.92 -3.53
N PRO A 97 -0.74 -3.13 -4.18
CA PRO A 97 0.56 -3.02 -3.49
C PRO A 97 0.80 -1.62 -2.90
N ASP A 98 0.37 -0.58 -3.60
CA ASP A 98 0.45 0.80 -3.13
C ASP A 98 -0.47 1.04 -1.93
N LEU A 99 -1.71 0.53 -1.96
CA LEU A 99 -2.65 0.59 -0.85
C LEU A 99 -2.05 -0.09 0.40
N ALA A 100 -1.48 -1.29 0.22
CA ALA A 100 -0.84 -2.05 1.28
C ALA A 100 0.37 -1.30 1.88
N THR A 101 1.21 -0.69 1.05
CA THR A 101 2.34 0.13 1.52
C THR A 101 1.85 1.37 2.27
N LEU A 102 0.84 2.06 1.73
CA LEU A 102 0.28 3.26 2.35
C LEU A 102 -0.42 2.97 3.68
N SER A 103 -0.98 1.77 3.87
CA SER A 103 -1.57 1.38 5.16
C SER A 103 -0.51 1.15 6.24
N LEU A 104 0.74 0.85 5.87
CA LEU A 104 1.88 0.83 6.80
C LEU A 104 2.35 2.24 7.15
N LEU A 105 2.37 3.15 6.17
CA LEU A 105 2.87 4.51 6.34
C LEU A 105 1.86 5.46 7.01
N CYS A 106 0.57 5.26 6.77
CA CYS A 106 -0.50 6.05 7.37
C CYS A 106 -1.04 5.32 8.59
N ARG A 107 -0.78 5.87 9.78
CA ARG A 107 -1.24 5.26 11.05
C ARG A 107 -2.71 5.52 11.32
N GLU A 108 -3.30 6.56 10.70
CA GLU A 108 -4.70 6.90 10.90
C GLU A 108 -5.62 5.98 10.09
N PRO A 109 -6.78 5.58 10.66
CA PRO A 109 -7.78 4.79 9.94
C PRO A 109 -8.17 5.40 8.60
N GLY A 110 -8.12 4.58 7.55
CA GLY A 110 -8.43 4.98 6.17
C GLY A 110 -7.45 5.97 5.54
N GLY A 111 -6.29 6.23 6.16
CA GLY A 111 -5.27 7.14 5.63
C GLY A 111 -4.75 6.72 4.26
N ALA A 112 -4.54 5.43 4.05
CA ALA A 112 -4.09 4.87 2.77
C ALA A 112 -5.07 5.19 1.62
N ARG A 113 -6.36 4.95 1.85
CA ARG A 113 -7.43 5.27 0.88
C ARG A 113 -7.49 6.77 0.60
N ARG A 114 -7.40 7.62 1.62
CA ARG A 114 -7.35 9.08 1.44
C ARG A 114 -6.15 9.52 0.60
N ARG A 115 -4.98 8.90 0.76
CA ARG A 115 -3.78 9.20 -0.04
C ARG A 115 -3.96 8.80 -1.51
N LEU A 116 -4.54 7.63 -1.80
CA LEU A 116 -4.85 7.23 -3.18
C LEU A 116 -5.91 8.15 -3.82
N ALA A 117 -6.94 8.54 -3.06
CA ALA A 117 -7.92 9.52 -3.52
C ALA A 117 -7.27 10.88 -3.82
N ALA A 118 -6.33 11.33 -2.97
CA ALA A 118 -5.57 12.55 -3.21
C ALA A 118 -4.74 12.46 -4.50
N ARG A 119 -4.07 11.34 -4.77
CA ARG A 119 -3.37 11.10 -6.06
C ARG A 119 -4.33 11.23 -7.23
N ARG A 120 -5.51 10.62 -7.16
CA ARG A 120 -6.55 10.70 -8.21
C ARG A 120 -7.04 12.13 -8.45
N SER A 121 -7.00 13.00 -7.44
CA SER A 121 -7.35 14.43 -7.59
C SER A 121 -6.19 15.32 -8.04
N ALA A 122 -4.96 14.82 -7.99
CA ALA A 122 -3.77 15.59 -8.33
C ALA A 122 -3.60 15.72 -9.85
N ARG A 123 -2.99 16.84 -10.27
CA ARG A 123 -2.57 17.09 -11.65
C ARG A 123 -1.09 17.41 -11.68
N VAL A 124 -0.37 16.80 -12.61
CA VAL A 124 1.06 17.00 -12.79
C VAL A 124 1.36 17.26 -14.25
N ARG A 125 2.12 18.32 -14.52
CA ARG A 125 2.67 18.61 -15.84
C ARG A 125 4.14 18.25 -15.88
N VAL A 126 4.52 17.39 -16.83
CA VAL A 126 5.91 17.02 -17.11
C VAL A 126 6.36 17.80 -18.34
N VAL A 127 7.34 18.69 -18.16
CA VAL A 127 7.94 19.47 -19.25
C VAL A 127 9.18 18.75 -19.75
N GLY A 128 9.14 18.34 -21.02
CA GLY A 128 10.15 17.49 -21.64
C GLY A 128 9.82 15.99 -21.53
N ALA A 129 9.88 15.31 -22.65
CA ALA A 129 9.52 13.91 -22.84
C ALA A 129 10.68 13.11 -23.47
N GLY A 130 11.92 13.44 -23.11
CA GLY A 130 13.05 12.53 -23.34
C GLY A 130 12.97 11.31 -22.41
N ARG A 131 14.05 10.51 -22.32
CA ARG A 131 14.10 9.27 -21.49
C ARG A 131 13.49 9.42 -20.09
N VAL A 132 13.92 10.44 -19.36
CA VAL A 132 13.51 10.65 -17.96
C VAL A 132 12.07 11.12 -17.87
N GLY A 133 11.70 12.15 -18.63
CA GLY A 133 10.35 12.72 -18.58
C GLY A 133 9.27 11.71 -18.97
N ALA A 134 9.51 10.90 -20.00
CA ALA A 134 8.60 9.84 -20.40
C ALA A 134 8.44 8.78 -19.29
N ALA A 135 9.54 8.36 -18.66
CA ALA A 135 9.51 7.40 -17.55
C ALA A 135 8.80 7.96 -16.30
N VAL A 136 9.03 9.23 -15.96
CA VAL A 136 8.36 9.91 -14.84
C VAL A 136 6.85 10.00 -15.11
N ALA A 137 6.45 10.43 -16.31
CA ALA A 137 5.02 10.49 -16.68
C ALA A 137 4.36 9.11 -16.62
N ALA A 138 5.07 8.06 -17.06
CA ALA A 138 4.61 6.67 -16.96
C ALA A 138 4.38 6.22 -15.52
N VAL A 139 5.37 6.45 -14.64
CA VAL A 139 5.29 6.07 -13.22
C VAL A 139 4.18 6.85 -12.51
N LEU A 140 4.07 8.16 -12.74
CA LEU A 140 3.01 8.99 -12.14
C LEU A 140 1.62 8.51 -12.55
N SER A 141 1.42 8.19 -13.83
CA SER A 141 0.15 7.64 -14.31
C SER A 141 -0.15 6.28 -13.67
N GLY A 142 0.83 5.37 -13.68
CA GLY A 142 0.72 4.04 -13.06
C GLY A 142 0.46 4.08 -11.54
N ALA A 143 1.00 5.09 -10.85
CA ALA A 143 0.78 5.33 -9.42
C ALA A 143 -0.61 5.93 -9.09
N GLY A 144 -1.45 6.16 -10.10
CA GLY A 144 -2.82 6.64 -9.94
C GLY A 144 -2.97 8.16 -9.86
N ILE A 145 -1.99 8.95 -10.34
CA ILE A 145 -2.18 10.39 -10.49
C ILE A 145 -3.30 10.67 -11.50
N GLY A 146 -4.23 11.54 -11.13
CA GLY A 146 -5.47 11.77 -11.89
C GLY A 146 -5.26 12.28 -13.30
N ASP A 147 -4.38 13.29 -13.42
CA ASP A 147 -4.05 13.98 -14.66
C ASP A 147 -2.53 14.14 -14.78
N VAL A 148 -1.97 13.58 -15.84
CA VAL A 148 -0.54 13.68 -16.16
C VAL A 148 -0.43 14.24 -17.58
N GLU A 149 -0.13 15.53 -17.66
CA GLU A 149 0.08 16.24 -18.92
C GLU A 149 1.58 16.22 -19.27
N VAL A 150 1.90 15.95 -20.54
CA VAL A 150 3.29 15.96 -21.03
C VAL A 150 3.43 16.99 -22.14
N VAL A 151 4.34 17.94 -21.94
CA VAL A 151 4.62 19.03 -22.89
C VAL A 151 5.99 18.83 -23.51
N ASP A 152 6.03 18.53 -24.80
CA ASP A 152 7.26 18.38 -25.59
C ASP A 152 6.96 18.60 -27.08
N GLY A 153 7.83 19.34 -27.78
CA GLY A 153 7.68 19.66 -29.21
C GLY A 153 8.47 18.77 -30.17
N GLY A 154 9.32 17.88 -29.66
CA GLY A 154 10.22 17.04 -30.45
C GLY A 154 9.61 15.72 -30.91
N THR A 155 10.44 14.95 -31.61
CA THR A 155 10.15 13.57 -32.03
C THR A 155 10.94 12.58 -31.19
N VAL A 156 10.39 11.38 -31.00
CA VAL A 156 11.08 10.29 -30.29
C VAL A 156 12.28 9.87 -31.14
N GLU A 157 13.47 9.92 -30.55
CA GLU A 157 14.70 9.44 -31.16
C GLU A 157 15.13 8.11 -30.52
N SER A 158 16.03 7.37 -31.15
CA SER A 158 16.54 6.09 -30.60
C SER A 158 17.13 6.25 -29.19
N ARG A 159 17.73 7.41 -28.89
CA ARG A 159 18.26 7.73 -27.55
C ARG A 159 17.19 7.94 -26.47
N ASP A 160 15.92 8.07 -26.85
CA ASP A 160 14.80 8.27 -25.91
C ASP A 160 14.18 6.94 -25.43
N VAL A 161 14.53 5.83 -26.07
CA VAL A 161 14.03 4.50 -25.72
C VAL A 161 14.52 4.10 -24.32
N SER A 162 13.62 3.59 -23.49
CA SER A 162 13.93 3.10 -22.15
C SER A 162 12.89 2.11 -21.65
N ALA A 163 13.27 1.26 -20.69
CA ALA A 163 12.39 0.23 -20.13
C ALA A 163 11.10 0.79 -19.50
N ALA A 164 11.16 1.99 -18.93
CA ALA A 164 10.02 2.63 -18.26
C ALA A 164 9.32 3.71 -19.12
N GLY A 165 9.84 4.02 -20.30
CA GLY A 165 9.38 5.12 -21.15
C GLY A 165 8.94 4.66 -22.53
N PHE A 166 9.55 5.23 -23.57
CA PHE A 166 9.27 4.83 -24.94
C PHE A 166 9.93 3.50 -25.30
N ALA A 167 9.19 2.69 -26.05
CA ALA A 167 9.70 1.49 -26.70
C ALA A 167 10.13 1.79 -28.15
N PRO A 168 10.97 0.95 -28.80
CA PRO A 168 11.54 1.21 -30.13
C PRO A 168 10.50 1.57 -31.21
N GLU A 169 9.31 1.00 -31.16
CA GLU A 169 8.20 1.27 -32.07
C GLU A 169 7.63 2.71 -32.00
N HIS A 170 8.07 3.50 -31.02
CA HIS A 170 7.68 4.90 -30.89
C HIS A 170 8.63 5.86 -31.62
N VAL A 171 9.81 5.41 -32.06
CA VAL A 171 10.80 6.24 -32.75
C VAL A 171 10.18 6.89 -34.00
N GLY A 172 10.46 8.18 -34.19
CA GLY A 172 9.89 9.00 -35.26
C GLY A 172 8.51 9.61 -34.96
N ARG A 173 7.80 9.17 -33.91
CA ARG A 173 6.52 9.78 -33.50
C ARG A 173 6.78 11.08 -32.74
N ARG A 174 5.78 11.98 -32.69
CA ARG A 174 5.85 13.16 -31.81
C ARG A 174 5.88 12.72 -30.35
N ARG A 175 6.81 13.27 -29.55
CA ARG A 175 7.02 12.84 -28.15
C ARG A 175 5.79 13.09 -27.29
N ASN A 176 5.12 14.23 -27.43
CA ASN A 176 3.89 14.52 -26.69
C ASN A 176 2.79 13.47 -26.96
N ALA A 177 2.58 13.09 -28.22
CA ALA A 177 1.57 12.11 -28.61
C ALA A 177 1.93 10.70 -28.12
N ALA A 178 3.20 10.29 -28.25
CA ALA A 178 3.70 9.03 -27.73
C ALA A 178 3.57 8.96 -26.20
N ALA A 179 3.92 10.04 -25.50
CA ALA A 179 3.83 10.12 -24.04
C ALA A 179 2.38 10.12 -23.56
N ALA A 180 1.48 10.84 -24.23
CA ALA A 180 0.06 10.80 -23.91
C ALA A 180 -0.54 9.39 -24.09
N SER A 181 -0.09 8.64 -25.10
CA SER A 181 -0.48 7.24 -25.29
C SER A 181 0.02 6.35 -24.13
N LEU A 182 1.29 6.54 -23.74
CA LEU A 182 1.91 5.84 -22.60
C LEU A 182 1.16 6.11 -21.29
N VAL A 183 0.89 7.38 -20.99
CA VAL A 183 0.11 7.81 -19.82
C VAL A 183 -1.25 7.14 -19.80
N ARG A 184 -2.01 7.19 -20.90
CA ARG A 184 -3.34 6.55 -20.97
C ARG A 184 -3.29 5.04 -20.77
N ARG A 185 -2.29 4.36 -21.34
CA ARG A 185 -2.15 2.90 -21.24
C ARG A 185 -1.87 2.43 -19.81
N LEU A 186 -1.06 3.19 -19.08
CA LEU A 186 -0.62 2.84 -17.74
C LEU A 186 -1.57 3.29 -16.63
N ARG A 187 -2.52 4.17 -16.94
CA ARG A 187 -3.53 4.63 -15.99
C ARG A 187 -4.30 3.45 -15.41
N PRO A 188 -4.32 3.27 -14.08
CA PRO A 188 -5.19 2.29 -13.42
C PRO A 188 -6.66 2.58 -13.74
N ARG A 189 -7.48 1.54 -13.79
CA ARG A 189 -8.93 1.69 -14.00
C ARG A 189 -9.57 2.13 -12.68
N GLY A 190 -10.53 3.03 -12.73
CA GLY A 190 -11.26 3.44 -11.55
C GLY A 190 -12.35 4.43 -11.85
#